data_AF-A0A420GBP8-F1
#
_entry.id   AF-A0A420GBP8-F1
#
_cell.length_a   1.000
_cell.length_b   1.000
_cell.length_c   1.000
_cell.angle_alpha   90.00
_cell.angle_beta   90.00
_cell.angle_gamma   90.00
#
_symmetry.space_group_name_H-M   'P 1'
#
loop_
_entity.id
_entity.type
_entity.pdbx_description
1 polymer ?
#
loop_
_entity_poly.entity_id
_entity_poly.type
_entity_poly.pdbx_seq_one_letter_code
_entity_poly.pdbx_strand_id
1 'polypeptide(L)'
;MKSKLTLLSTVLLTALLLSFTIKNEIGQCYISFKTSTNLTVAGPDRLPETSEKVRTVKTDNGEVEVTRIDGYRVLYYNDKKAPFVNLKVELSESKAYDKDKKNSLDNLKFLNSHSQNMESKDLIELDFNGYKVYGFSRATIETGSTLGTFVMFPGNGVTVYFYFNNMKPEYRNFENVDDYKKQRDRFMDEYTKHLKTCEAKR
;
A
#
# COMPACT_ATOMS: atom_id res chain seq x y z
N MET A 1 -16.63 -68.25 44.48
CA MET A 1 -16.71 -66.77 44.56
C MET A 1 -15.50 -66.18 43.84
N LYS A 2 -15.66 -65.65 42.63
CA LYS A 2 -14.58 -65.03 41.85
C LYS A 2 -14.74 -63.52 41.89
N SER A 3 -13.66 -62.85 42.32
CA SER A 3 -13.54 -61.41 42.52
C SER A 3 -13.61 -60.65 41.19
N LYS A 4 -14.38 -59.56 41.14
CA LYS A 4 -14.43 -58.60 40.04
C LYS A 4 -13.34 -57.55 40.30
N LEU A 5 -12.32 -57.50 39.44
CA LEU A 5 -11.33 -56.43 39.46
C LEU A 5 -11.71 -55.38 38.40
N THR A 6 -11.99 -54.19 38.88
CA THR A 6 -12.51 -53.02 38.16
C THR A 6 -11.42 -52.42 37.26
N LEU A 7 -11.74 -52.23 35.98
CA LEU A 7 -10.89 -51.54 35.01
C LEU A 7 -11.04 -50.02 35.20
N LEU A 8 -10.04 -49.35 35.78
CA LEU A 8 -9.99 -47.88 35.79
C LEU A 8 -9.60 -47.38 34.40
N SER A 9 -10.52 -46.68 33.74
CA SER A 9 -10.28 -45.97 32.49
C SER A 9 -9.83 -44.55 32.80
N THR A 10 -8.54 -44.27 32.65
CA THR A 10 -7.97 -42.92 32.73
C THR A 10 -8.19 -42.22 31.38
N VAL A 11 -9.20 -41.34 31.32
CA VAL A 11 -9.40 -40.42 30.20
C VAL A 11 -8.42 -39.26 30.37
N LEU A 12 -7.34 -39.25 29.57
CA LEU A 12 -6.44 -38.11 29.45
C LEU A 12 -7.12 -37.05 28.56
N LEU A 13 -7.60 -35.98 29.18
CA LEU A 13 -8.20 -34.84 28.47
C LEU A 13 -7.08 -33.90 28.00
N THR A 14 -6.56 -34.11 26.79
CA THR A 14 -5.63 -33.18 26.14
C THR A 14 -6.40 -31.95 25.64
N ALA A 15 -6.41 -30.89 26.43
CA ALA A 15 -6.84 -29.57 25.98
C ALA A 15 -5.83 -29.03 24.96
N LEU A 16 -6.14 -29.15 23.67
CA LEU A 16 -5.44 -28.41 22.62
C LEU A 16 -5.74 -26.91 22.82
N LEU A 17 -4.80 -26.18 23.39
CA LEU A 17 -4.76 -24.73 23.31
C LEU A 17 -4.43 -24.35 21.87
N LEU A 18 -5.46 -24.23 21.03
CA LEU A 18 -5.36 -23.54 19.75
C LEU A 18 -5.16 -22.05 20.08
N SER A 19 -3.90 -21.65 20.23
CA SER A 19 -3.52 -20.25 20.16
C SER A 19 -3.86 -19.76 18.75
N PHE A 20 -5.05 -19.21 18.56
CA PHE A 20 -5.38 -18.45 17.35
C PHE A 20 -4.53 -17.19 17.36
N THR A 21 -3.31 -17.26 16.83
CA THR A 21 -2.57 -16.08 16.40
C THR A 21 -3.38 -15.46 15.27
N ILE A 22 -4.15 -14.42 15.59
CA ILE A 22 -4.76 -13.55 14.59
C ILE A 22 -3.60 -12.93 13.81
N LYS A 23 -3.29 -13.51 12.64
CA LYS A 23 -2.28 -12.96 11.75
C LYS A 23 -2.87 -11.65 11.22
N ASN A 24 -2.32 -10.52 11.65
CA ASN A 24 -2.66 -9.23 11.05
C ASN A 24 -2.19 -9.30 9.59
N GLU A 25 -3.13 -9.40 8.66
CA GLU A 25 -2.86 -9.50 7.22
C GLU A 25 -3.56 -8.37 6.47
N ILE A 26 -2.98 -7.97 5.34
CA ILE A 26 -3.57 -6.99 4.45
C ILE A 26 -4.85 -7.58 3.84
N GLY A 27 -5.98 -6.90 4.05
CA GLY A 27 -7.26 -7.32 3.51
C GLY A 27 -7.28 -7.33 1.97
N GLN A 28 -7.99 -8.30 1.39
CA GLN A 28 -8.13 -8.45 -0.07
C GLN A 28 -8.66 -7.18 -0.78
N CYS A 29 -9.48 -6.36 -0.10
CA CYS A 29 -9.97 -5.10 -0.66
C CYS A 29 -8.84 -4.16 -1.10
N TYR A 30 -7.70 -4.15 -0.41
CA TYR A 30 -6.58 -3.27 -0.76
C TYR A 30 -5.82 -3.71 -2.02
N ILE A 31 -5.92 -4.98 -2.41
CA ILE A 31 -5.09 -5.59 -3.47
C ILE A 31 -5.90 -6.21 -4.61
N SER A 32 -7.23 -6.24 -4.53
CA SER A 32 -8.11 -6.85 -5.54
C SER A 32 -8.80 -5.83 -6.45
N PHE A 33 -8.41 -4.55 -6.36
CA PHE A 33 -8.98 -3.50 -7.19
C PHE A 33 -8.77 -3.80 -8.69
N LYS A 34 -9.87 -3.77 -9.42
CA LYS A 34 -9.90 -3.76 -10.88
C LYS A 34 -10.42 -2.39 -11.31
N THR A 35 -9.66 -1.72 -12.15
CA THR A 35 -10.05 -0.39 -12.65
C THR A 35 -11.19 -0.51 -13.67
N SER A 36 -11.94 0.58 -13.82
CA SER A 36 -12.89 0.76 -14.93
C SER A 36 -12.25 1.41 -16.16
N THR A 37 -10.96 1.77 -16.08
CA THR A 37 -10.16 2.31 -17.18
C THR A 37 -9.49 1.22 -18.02
N ASN A 38 -8.85 1.63 -19.11
CA ASN A 38 -8.01 0.78 -19.97
C ASN A 38 -6.68 0.36 -19.31
N LEU A 39 -6.66 0.10 -18.00
CA LEU A 39 -5.49 -0.51 -17.35
C LEU A 39 -5.74 -1.99 -17.10
N THR A 40 -4.74 -2.80 -17.45
CA THR A 40 -4.72 -4.22 -17.12
C THR A 40 -3.96 -4.41 -15.81
N VAL A 41 -4.59 -5.08 -14.84
CA VAL A 41 -3.99 -5.35 -13.53
C VAL A 41 -3.22 -6.67 -13.55
N ALA A 42 -2.00 -6.70 -13.01
CA ALA A 42 -1.29 -7.94 -12.71
C ALA A 42 -1.67 -8.49 -11.33
N GLY A 43 -1.44 -9.79 -11.13
CA GLY A 43 -1.64 -10.43 -9.82
C GLY A 43 -0.84 -9.72 -8.72
N PRO A 44 -1.39 -9.61 -7.49
CA PRO A 44 -0.66 -9.06 -6.36
C PRO A 44 0.57 -9.89 -6.03
N ASP A 45 1.71 -9.21 -5.89
CA ASP A 45 3.00 -9.79 -5.54
C ASP A 45 3.30 -9.50 -4.07
N ARG A 46 3.25 -10.53 -3.21
CA ARG A 46 3.45 -10.40 -1.76
C ARG A 46 4.94 -10.27 -1.46
N LEU A 47 5.28 -9.34 -0.57
CA LEU A 47 6.60 -9.23 0.00
C LEU A 47 7.01 -10.57 0.64
N PRO A 48 8.17 -11.15 0.30
CA PRO A 48 8.61 -12.42 0.88
C PRO A 48 8.65 -12.36 2.41
N GLU A 49 8.28 -13.45 3.08
CA GLU A 49 8.24 -13.50 4.55
C GLU A 49 9.61 -13.21 5.19
N THR A 50 10.70 -13.53 4.49
CA THR A 50 12.09 -13.29 4.88
C THR A 50 12.56 -11.85 4.73
N SER A 51 11.73 -10.96 4.16
CA SER A 51 12.09 -9.56 3.99
C SER A 51 12.22 -8.84 5.32
N GLU A 52 13.14 -7.86 5.38
CA GLU A 52 13.27 -6.96 6.52
C GLU A 52 11.92 -6.31 6.85
N LYS A 53 11.57 -6.36 8.14
CA LYS A 53 10.29 -5.88 8.68
C LYS A 53 10.33 -4.42 9.10
N VAL A 54 11.49 -3.79 8.94
CA VAL A 54 11.73 -2.37 9.22
C VAL A 54 12.53 -1.83 8.05
N ARG A 55 12.21 -0.60 7.62
CA ARG A 55 13.00 0.13 6.64
C ARG A 55 13.41 1.48 7.22
N THR A 56 14.65 1.87 6.95
CA THR A 56 15.16 3.20 7.28
C THR A 56 14.84 4.18 6.16
N VAL A 57 14.29 5.34 6.51
CA VAL A 57 13.97 6.43 5.58
C VAL A 57 14.60 7.74 6.03
N LYS A 58 14.89 8.61 5.06
CA LYS A 58 15.44 9.94 5.33
C LYS A 58 14.35 10.96 5.59
N THR A 59 14.60 11.83 6.54
CA THR A 59 13.79 13.03 6.83
C THR A 59 14.73 14.23 6.99
N ASP A 60 14.17 15.44 7.08
CA ASP A 60 14.97 16.64 7.38
C ASP A 60 15.65 16.57 8.76
N ASN A 61 15.14 15.72 9.67
CA ASN A 61 15.70 15.50 11.02
C ASN A 61 16.63 14.28 11.10
N GLY A 62 17.02 13.71 9.96
CA GLY A 62 17.85 12.51 9.88
C GLY A 62 17.07 11.24 9.54
N GLU A 63 17.71 10.11 9.74
CA GLU A 63 17.15 8.79 9.43
C GLU A 63 16.18 8.31 10.51
N VAL A 64 15.04 7.78 10.07
CA VAL A 64 14.00 7.22 10.95
C VAL A 64 13.53 5.88 10.40
N GLU A 65 12.95 5.06 11.27
CA GLU A 65 12.43 3.74 10.90
C GLU A 65 10.94 3.79 10.56
N VAL A 66 10.53 2.96 9.61
CA VAL A 66 9.13 2.66 9.29
C VAL A 66 8.97 1.14 9.30
N THR A 67 8.03 0.62 10.09
CA THR A 67 7.77 -0.82 10.10
C THR A 67 6.98 -1.26 8.87
N ARG A 68 7.22 -2.49 8.41
CA ARG A 68 6.54 -3.14 7.29
C ARG A 68 6.52 -4.65 7.52
N ILE A 69 5.56 -5.10 8.30
CA ILE A 69 5.45 -6.51 8.69
C ILE A 69 4.94 -7.40 7.56
N ASP A 70 4.14 -6.82 6.65
CA ASP A 70 3.65 -7.42 5.41
C ASP A 70 3.57 -6.35 4.32
N GLY A 71 3.51 -6.77 3.06
CA GLY A 71 3.31 -5.85 1.96
C GLY A 71 2.96 -6.53 0.65
N TYR A 72 2.31 -5.79 -0.23
CA TYR A 72 1.96 -6.23 -1.57
C TYR A 72 2.33 -5.16 -2.59
N ARG A 73 2.73 -5.61 -3.78
CA ARG A 73 2.85 -4.79 -4.98
C ARG A 73 1.79 -5.21 -5.98
N VAL A 74 1.06 -4.25 -6.54
CA VAL A 74 0.10 -4.46 -7.63
C VAL A 74 0.46 -3.50 -8.77
N LEU A 75 0.70 -4.05 -9.96
CA LEU A 75 1.03 -3.27 -11.15
C LEU A 75 -0.19 -3.14 -12.05
N TYR A 76 -0.44 -1.91 -12.52
CA TYR A 76 -1.48 -1.58 -13.49
C TYR A 76 -0.81 -1.10 -14.77
N TYR A 77 -0.98 -1.87 -15.83
CA TYR A 77 -0.37 -1.67 -17.14
C TYR A 77 -1.32 -0.96 -18.06
N ASN A 78 -0.79 -0.09 -18.91
CA ASN A 78 -1.55 0.50 -19.98
C ASN A 78 -1.77 -0.44 -21.18
N ASP A 79 -2.51 0.04 -22.18
CA ASP A 79 -2.74 -0.63 -23.47
C ASP A 79 -1.44 -1.00 -24.21
N LYS A 80 -0.34 -0.31 -23.92
CA LYS A 80 1.01 -0.59 -24.45
C LYS A 80 1.79 -1.60 -23.60
N LYS A 81 1.16 -2.25 -22.62
CA LYS A 81 1.76 -3.20 -21.66
C LYS A 81 2.90 -2.60 -20.82
N ALA A 82 2.88 -1.28 -20.64
CA ALA A 82 3.83 -0.54 -19.81
C ALA A 82 3.20 -0.23 -18.43
N PRO A 83 3.89 -0.49 -17.31
CA PRO A 83 3.33 -0.28 -15.97
C PRO A 83 3.15 1.22 -15.68
N PHE A 84 1.91 1.69 -15.69
CA PHE A 84 1.55 3.08 -15.41
C PHE A 84 1.45 3.35 -13.91
N VAL A 85 0.77 2.47 -13.15
CA VAL A 85 0.68 2.58 -11.69
C VAL A 85 1.36 1.40 -11.04
N ASN A 86 2.24 1.70 -10.08
CA ASN A 86 2.79 0.75 -9.14
C ASN A 86 2.18 1.04 -7.77
N LEU A 87 1.18 0.26 -7.39
CA LEU A 87 0.51 0.34 -6.10
C LEU A 87 1.29 -0.52 -5.11
N LYS A 88 1.68 0.06 -3.97
CA LYS A 88 2.20 -0.71 -2.84
C LYS A 88 1.27 -0.59 -1.65
N VAL A 89 0.93 -1.71 -1.03
CA VAL A 89 0.17 -1.74 0.21
C VAL A 89 1.09 -2.32 1.27
N GLU A 90 1.31 -1.59 2.35
CA GLU A 90 2.18 -1.98 3.46
C GLU A 90 1.36 -2.08 4.73
N LEU A 91 1.70 -3.06 5.58
CA LEU A 91 1.13 -3.23 6.91
C LEU A 91 2.20 -2.89 7.95
N SER A 92 1.91 -1.91 8.79
CA SER A 92 2.72 -1.56 9.96
C SER A 92 2.51 -2.55 11.11
N GLU A 93 3.50 -2.65 11.99
CA GLU A 93 3.29 -3.16 13.34
C GLU A 93 2.25 -2.30 14.05
N SER A 94 1.28 -2.93 14.74
CA SER A 94 0.09 -2.22 15.26
C SER A 94 0.43 -1.08 16.21
N LYS A 95 1.44 -1.25 17.07
CA LYS A 95 1.90 -0.24 18.02
C LYS A 95 2.74 0.86 17.37
N ALA A 96 3.24 0.64 16.15
CA ALA A 96 4.07 1.58 15.43
C ALA A 96 3.29 2.42 14.41
N TYR A 97 2.05 2.06 14.06
CA TYR A 97 1.32 2.67 12.94
C TYR A 97 1.28 4.21 12.96
N ASP A 98 0.96 4.84 14.08
CA ASP A 98 0.91 6.30 14.15
C ASP A 98 2.29 6.94 13.97
N LYS A 99 3.33 6.31 14.52
CA LYS A 99 4.73 6.72 14.32
C LYS A 99 5.14 6.53 12.86
N ASP A 100 4.83 5.38 12.26
CA ASP A 100 5.12 5.06 10.87
C ASP A 100 4.44 6.02 9.89
N LYS A 101 3.18 6.39 10.17
CA LYS A 101 2.45 7.39 9.40
C LYS A 101 3.16 8.74 9.44
N LYS A 102 3.57 9.20 10.63
CA LYS A 102 4.32 10.44 10.78
C LYS A 102 5.66 10.38 10.02
N ASN A 103 6.43 9.31 10.23
CA ASN A 103 7.73 9.11 9.58
C ASN A 103 7.60 9.03 8.05
N SER A 104 6.55 8.39 7.54
CA SER A 104 6.28 8.31 6.11
C SER A 104 5.93 9.67 5.51
N LEU A 105 5.15 10.49 6.21
CA LEU A 105 4.85 11.86 5.78
C LEU A 105 6.09 12.77 5.83
N ASP A 106 6.91 12.67 6.87
CA ASP A 106 8.17 13.41 6.98
C ASP A 106 9.15 13.00 5.87
N ASN A 107 9.22 11.71 5.55
CA ASN A 107 10.00 11.22 4.42
C ASN A 107 9.45 11.75 3.08
N LEU A 108 8.13 11.78 2.89
CA LEU A 108 7.51 12.32 1.68
C LEU A 108 7.85 13.81 1.49
N LYS A 109 7.83 14.60 2.58
CA LYS A 109 8.26 16.01 2.57
C LYS A 109 9.73 16.15 2.20
N PHE A 110 10.60 15.35 2.83
CA PHE A 110 12.03 15.32 2.51
C PHE A 110 12.27 15.00 1.02
N LEU A 111 11.60 13.99 0.49
CA LEU A 111 11.72 13.61 -0.92
C LEU A 111 11.26 14.74 -1.84
N ASN A 112 10.18 15.45 -1.51
CA ASN A 112 9.70 16.58 -2.30
C ASN A 112 10.71 17.74 -2.29
N SER A 113 11.20 18.14 -1.11
CA SER A 113 12.12 19.27 -0.94
C SER A 113 13.50 19.04 -1.58
N HIS A 114 13.92 17.78 -1.67
CA HIS A 114 15.22 17.39 -2.25
C HIS A 114 15.13 16.90 -3.71
N SER A 115 13.95 16.92 -4.31
CA SER A 115 13.75 16.55 -5.71
C SER A 115 13.72 17.79 -6.62
N GLN A 116 14.25 17.65 -7.83
CA GLN A 116 14.22 18.70 -8.84
C GLN A 116 12.94 18.64 -9.66
N ASN A 117 12.48 19.80 -10.14
CA ASN A 117 11.34 19.94 -11.05
C ASN A 117 10.02 19.41 -10.45
N MET A 118 9.77 19.72 -9.17
CA MET A 118 8.50 19.43 -8.49
C MET A 118 7.45 20.48 -8.84
N GLU A 119 6.18 20.06 -8.92
CA GLU A 119 5.01 20.91 -9.15
C GLU A 119 4.86 21.97 -8.06
N SER A 120 5.23 21.62 -6.82
CA SER A 120 5.08 22.47 -5.64
C SER A 120 6.15 22.11 -4.60
N LYS A 121 6.52 23.08 -3.76
CA LYS A 121 7.41 22.85 -2.60
C LYS A 121 6.71 22.13 -1.45
N ASP A 122 5.40 22.32 -1.33
CA ASP A 122 4.56 21.65 -0.35
C ASP A 122 4.01 20.34 -0.92
N LEU A 123 3.58 19.45 -0.03
CA LEU A 123 2.88 18.25 -0.44
C LEU A 123 1.52 18.62 -1.05
N ILE A 124 1.17 17.93 -2.12
CA ILE A 124 -0.17 17.95 -2.71
C ILE A 124 -1.08 17.18 -1.77
N GLU A 125 -2.18 17.80 -1.34
CA GLU A 125 -3.24 17.16 -0.57
C GLU A 125 -4.48 16.99 -1.44
N LEU A 126 -4.96 15.75 -1.56
CA LEU A 126 -6.15 15.39 -2.31
C LEU A 126 -7.13 14.67 -1.40
N ASP A 127 -8.42 14.79 -1.70
CA ASP A 127 -9.49 14.10 -0.99
C ASP A 127 -10.33 13.32 -2.01
N PHE A 128 -10.36 12.00 -1.85
CA PHE A 128 -11.16 11.12 -2.69
C PHE A 128 -12.02 10.23 -1.82
N ASN A 129 -13.33 10.38 -1.96
CA ASN A 129 -14.31 9.51 -1.32
C ASN A 129 -14.10 9.42 0.20
N GLY A 130 -13.64 10.49 0.86
CA GLY A 130 -13.41 10.55 2.30
C GLY A 130 -12.04 10.02 2.76
N TYR A 131 -11.16 9.64 1.84
CA TYR A 131 -9.76 9.36 2.13
C TYR A 131 -8.88 10.54 1.73
N LYS A 132 -8.03 10.97 2.65
CA LYS A 132 -6.97 11.94 2.37
C LYS A 132 -5.77 11.25 1.75
N VAL A 133 -5.27 11.82 0.68
CA VAL A 133 -4.08 11.36 -0.05
C VAL A 133 -3.07 12.50 -0.10
N TYR A 134 -1.83 12.21 0.31
CA TYR A 134 -0.73 13.17 0.37
C TYR A 134 0.33 12.76 -0.64
N GLY A 135 0.92 13.69 -1.38
CA GLY A 135 1.92 13.33 -2.38
C GLY A 135 2.76 14.46 -2.87
N PHE A 136 3.63 14.13 -3.81
CA PHE A 136 4.31 15.10 -4.66
C PHE A 136 4.25 14.64 -6.10
N SER A 137 4.39 15.60 -7.01
CA SER A 137 4.42 15.33 -8.43
C SER A 137 5.41 16.23 -9.15
N ARG A 138 5.92 15.79 -10.29
CA ARG A 138 6.79 16.57 -11.16
C ARG A 138 5.98 17.63 -11.90
N ALA A 139 6.59 18.80 -12.09
CA ALA A 139 6.01 19.88 -12.87
C ALA A 139 5.98 19.57 -14.38
N THR A 140 6.85 18.67 -14.86
CA THR A 140 6.89 18.24 -16.26
C THR A 140 6.99 16.72 -16.38
N ILE A 141 6.59 16.19 -17.54
CA ILE A 141 6.61 14.75 -17.83
C ILE A 141 7.88 14.27 -18.53
N GLU A 142 8.84 15.16 -18.79
CA GLU A 142 10.04 14.83 -19.57
C GLU A 142 11.19 14.25 -18.70
N THR A 143 11.00 14.17 -17.39
CA THR A 143 12.07 13.77 -16.45
C THR A 143 11.60 12.77 -15.40
N GLY A 144 12.55 11.95 -14.93
CA GLY A 144 12.35 10.97 -13.87
C GLY A 144 11.56 9.73 -14.31
N SER A 145 11.78 8.61 -13.63
CA SER A 145 11.06 7.34 -13.84
C SER A 145 9.72 7.27 -13.09
N THR A 146 9.49 8.18 -12.15
CA THR A 146 8.22 8.34 -11.43
C THR A 146 7.82 9.81 -11.48
N LEU A 147 6.61 10.07 -11.98
CA LEU A 147 6.03 11.42 -12.07
C LEU A 147 5.41 11.86 -10.76
N GLY A 148 4.89 10.94 -9.97
CA GLY A 148 4.31 11.28 -8.68
C GLY A 148 4.27 10.12 -7.72
N THR A 149 4.49 10.43 -6.45
CA THR A 149 4.36 9.50 -5.33
C THR A 149 3.29 10.04 -4.40
N PHE A 150 2.27 9.24 -4.16
CA PHE A 150 1.16 9.58 -3.28
C PHE A 150 0.99 8.50 -2.22
N VAL A 151 0.54 8.87 -1.03
CA VAL A 151 0.34 7.98 0.11
C VAL A 151 -1.02 8.26 0.76
N MET A 152 -1.69 7.19 1.16
CA MET A 152 -2.97 7.19 1.85
C MET A 152 -2.89 6.29 3.08
N PHE A 153 -3.53 6.73 4.16
CA PHE A 153 -3.56 6.02 5.44
C PHE A 153 -5.01 5.63 5.79
N PRO A 154 -5.54 4.52 5.23
CA PRO A 154 -6.94 4.12 5.43
C PRO A 154 -7.27 3.62 6.86
N GLY A 155 -6.27 3.45 7.73
CA GLY A 155 -6.42 2.92 9.09
C GLY A 155 -5.99 1.46 9.20
N ASN A 156 -6.23 0.87 10.38
CA ASN A 156 -5.95 -0.55 10.67
C ASN A 156 -4.51 -1.00 10.37
N GLY A 157 -3.52 -0.13 10.56
CA GLY A 157 -2.11 -0.44 10.29
C GLY A 157 -1.73 -0.38 8.81
N VAL A 158 -2.67 -0.09 7.89
CA VAL A 158 -2.42 -0.13 6.45
C VAL A 158 -1.95 1.23 5.94
N THR A 159 -0.95 1.21 5.08
CA THR A 159 -0.49 2.35 4.27
C THR A 159 -0.52 1.97 2.79
N VAL A 160 -1.12 2.81 1.96
CA VAL A 160 -1.21 2.60 0.51
C VAL A 160 -0.38 3.66 -0.21
N TYR A 161 0.58 3.25 -1.01
CA TYR A 161 1.40 4.10 -1.86
C TYR A 161 0.99 3.94 -3.33
N PHE A 162 0.81 5.06 -4.01
CA PHE A 162 0.60 5.14 -5.45
C PHE A 162 1.85 5.74 -6.08
N TYR A 163 2.59 4.95 -6.84
CA TYR A 163 3.69 5.43 -7.67
C TYR A 163 3.21 5.48 -9.12
N PHE A 164 3.12 6.69 -9.67
CA PHE A 164 2.78 6.90 -11.06
C PHE A 164 4.05 6.96 -11.89
N ASN A 165 4.29 5.90 -12.66
CA ASN A 165 5.52 5.76 -13.41
C ASN A 165 5.51 6.67 -14.64
N ASN A 166 6.68 7.17 -14.97
CA ASN A 166 6.96 7.82 -16.24
C ASN A 166 7.69 6.85 -17.16
N MET A 167 7.44 6.98 -18.46
CA MET A 167 8.17 6.27 -19.49
C MET A 167 8.39 7.19 -20.68
N LYS A 168 9.16 6.71 -21.66
CA LYS A 168 9.33 7.45 -22.91
C LYS A 168 7.97 7.65 -23.61
N PRO A 169 7.80 8.73 -24.42
CA PRO A 169 6.54 9.05 -25.10
C PRO A 169 5.89 7.87 -25.82
N GLU A 170 6.69 7.01 -26.45
CA GLU A 170 6.20 5.84 -27.19
C GLU A 170 5.51 4.80 -26.28
N TYR A 171 5.84 4.73 -24.98
CA TYR A 171 5.28 3.75 -24.03
C TYR A 171 4.27 4.33 -23.05
N ARG A 172 4.31 5.65 -22.78
CA ARG A 172 3.40 6.28 -21.81
C ARG A 172 2.00 6.50 -22.39
N ASN A 173 1.04 6.71 -21.48
CA ASN A 173 -0.39 6.84 -21.77
C ASN A 173 -0.92 8.27 -21.77
N PHE A 174 -0.06 9.22 -21.48
CA PHE A 174 -0.41 10.62 -21.34
C PHE A 174 0.48 11.46 -22.23
N GLU A 175 -0.11 12.50 -22.82
CA GLU A 175 0.58 13.36 -23.78
C GLU A 175 1.26 14.56 -23.11
N ASN A 176 0.67 15.02 -22.01
CA ASN A 176 1.09 16.22 -21.28
C ASN A 176 0.79 16.08 -19.78
N VAL A 177 1.19 17.09 -18.99
CA VAL A 177 1.03 17.11 -17.53
C VAL A 177 -0.44 17.06 -17.12
N ASP A 178 -1.33 17.75 -17.83
CA ASP A 178 -2.76 17.82 -17.47
C ASP A 178 -3.47 16.49 -17.71
N ASP A 179 -3.16 15.81 -18.81
CA ASP A 179 -3.65 14.47 -19.10
C ASP A 179 -3.15 13.45 -18.05
N TYR A 180 -1.86 13.53 -17.70
CA TYR A 180 -1.31 12.74 -16.59
C TYR A 180 -2.09 12.97 -15.28
N LYS A 181 -2.34 14.22 -14.88
CA LYS A 181 -3.09 14.54 -13.65
C LYS A 181 -4.51 14.00 -13.69
N LYS A 182 -5.20 14.09 -14.83
CA LYS A 182 -6.54 13.51 -15.00
C LYS A 182 -6.53 11.99 -14.79
N GLN A 183 -5.58 11.29 -15.40
CA GLN A 183 -5.45 9.83 -15.25
C GLN A 183 -5.06 9.44 -13.82
N ARG A 184 -4.15 10.20 -13.20
CA ARG A 184 -3.72 10.04 -11.81
C ARG A 184 -4.90 10.14 -10.84
N ASP A 185 -5.65 11.24 -10.93
CA ASP A 185 -6.76 11.53 -10.01
C ASP A 185 -7.91 10.55 -10.22
N ARG A 186 -8.21 10.19 -11.48
CA ARG A 186 -9.19 9.15 -11.79
C ARG A 186 -8.82 7.80 -11.18
N PHE A 187 -7.55 7.39 -11.25
CA PHE A 187 -7.12 6.14 -10.66
C PHE A 187 -7.34 6.12 -9.13
N MET A 188 -6.95 7.19 -8.43
CA MET A 188 -7.11 7.28 -6.97
C MET A 188 -8.58 7.37 -6.56
N ASP A 189 -9.41 8.10 -7.32
CA ASP A 189 -10.86 8.14 -7.13
C ASP A 189 -11.50 6.75 -7.28
N GLU A 190 -11.19 6.02 -8.36
CA GLU A 190 -11.74 4.68 -8.57
C GLU A 190 -11.27 3.68 -7.50
N TYR A 191 -9.99 3.72 -7.12
CA TYR A 191 -9.44 2.86 -6.07
C TYR A 191 -10.13 3.11 -4.72
N THR A 192 -10.29 4.37 -4.33
CA THR A 192 -10.94 4.73 -3.06
C THR A 192 -12.44 4.43 -3.05
N LYS A 193 -13.15 4.56 -4.19
CA LYS A 193 -14.52 4.06 -4.36
C LYS A 193 -14.62 2.55 -4.16
N HIS A 194 -13.67 1.81 -4.74
CA HIS A 194 -13.59 0.37 -4.56
C HIS A 194 -13.41 0.00 -3.08
N LEU A 195 -12.50 0.66 -2.37
CA LEU A 195 -12.29 0.41 -0.94
C LEU A 195 -13.57 0.61 -0.13
N LYS A 196 -14.28 1.73 -0.31
CA LYS A 196 -15.57 1.94 0.38
C LYS A 196 -16.57 0.83 0.13
N THR A 197 -16.69 0.40 -1.12
CA THR A 197 -17.67 -0.62 -1.52
C THR A 197 -17.26 -2.02 -1.05
N CYS A 198 -15.96 -2.31 -1.01
CA CYS A 198 -15.43 -3.60 -0.60
C CYS A 198 -15.42 -3.74 0.92
N GLU A 199 -15.05 -2.68 1.65
CA GLU A 199 -15.07 -2.64 3.12
C GLU A 199 -16.49 -2.69 3.66
N ALA A 200 -17.47 -2.05 3.01
CA ALA A 200 -18.88 -2.13 3.40
C ALA A 200 -19.51 -3.53 3.26
N LYS A 201 -18.82 -4.48 2.61
CA LYS A 201 -19.26 -5.87 2.44
C LYS A 201 -18.63 -6.83 3.46
N ARG A 202 -17.81 -6.33 4.39
CA ARG A 202 -17.25 -7.08 5.52
C ARG A 202 -18.08 -6.88 6.77
#